data_AF-A0A2Z5K3H4-F1
#
_entry.id   AF-A0A2Z5K3H4-F1
#
_cell.length_a   1.000
_cell.length_b   1.000
_cell.length_c   1.000
_cell.angle_alpha   90.00
_cell.angle_beta   90.00
_cell.angle_gamma   90.00
#
_symmetry.space_group_name_H-M   'P 1'
#
loop_
_entity.id
_entity.type
_entity.pdbx_description
1 polymer ?
#
loop_
_entity_poly.entity_id
_entity_poly.type
_entity_poly.pdbx_seq_one_letter_code
_entity_poly.pdbx_strand_id
1 'polypeptide(L)'
;MCALFDPPEPRRVSPGEYPVWDQALTLLNRDLAVTLPQLEPLRLLALPSNDADEPEYVYVAMANGEWHGNHLEPNSQDSLASALASVADAAQETVVELLWQAWPLCPEHGLGMHPREDAQERLFWWCAGERLRRGPAHVHAAVGALDALGTSIRTRP
;
A
#
# COMPACT_ATOMS: atom_id res chain seq x y z
N MET A 1 -31.56 -26.31 15.14
CA MET A 1 -30.19 -26.59 14.66
C MET A 1 -29.78 -25.38 13.85
N CYS A 2 -29.12 -24.41 14.47
CA CYS A 2 -28.57 -23.26 13.77
C CYS A 2 -27.23 -23.72 13.20
N ALA A 3 -27.12 -23.80 11.88
CA ALA A 3 -25.80 -23.81 11.25
C ALA A 3 -25.16 -22.47 11.62
N LEU A 4 -24.12 -22.51 12.46
CA LEU A 4 -23.22 -21.38 12.62
C LEU A 4 -22.63 -21.16 11.24
N PHE A 5 -22.92 -20.02 10.64
CA PHE A 5 -22.26 -19.60 9.42
C PHE A 5 -20.84 -19.24 9.84
N ASP A 6 -19.94 -20.23 9.84
CA ASP A 6 -18.53 -19.97 10.11
C ASP A 6 -18.02 -19.15 8.93
N PRO A 7 -17.63 -17.88 9.17
CA PRO A 7 -17.09 -17.06 8.09
C PRO A 7 -15.82 -17.74 7.56
N PRO A 8 -15.56 -17.66 6.24
CA PRO A 8 -14.38 -18.25 5.64
C PRO A 8 -13.13 -17.73 6.34
N GLU A 9 -12.25 -18.64 6.77
CA GLU A 9 -11.03 -18.25 7.45
C GLU A 9 -10.05 -17.63 6.46
N PRO A 10 -9.50 -16.44 6.76
CA PRO A 10 -8.49 -15.84 5.91
C PRO A 10 -7.20 -16.68 5.95
N ARG A 11 -6.59 -16.86 4.79
CA ARG A 11 -5.33 -17.58 4.63
C ARG A 11 -4.22 -16.63 4.18
N ARG A 12 -2.99 -16.94 4.60
CA ARG A 12 -1.81 -16.28 4.04
C ARG A 12 -1.60 -16.76 2.61
N VAL A 13 -1.37 -15.80 1.71
CA VAL A 13 -0.99 -16.08 0.32
C VAL A 13 0.48 -16.52 0.30
N SER A 14 0.78 -17.56 -0.47
CA SER A 14 2.17 -18.03 -0.63
C SER A 14 2.91 -17.17 -1.65
N PRO A 15 4.21 -16.86 -1.45
CA PRO A 15 4.99 -16.15 -2.45
C PRO A 15 4.95 -16.87 -3.80
N GLY A 16 4.71 -16.12 -4.88
CA GLY A 16 4.60 -16.61 -6.24
C GLY A 16 3.19 -17.03 -6.67
N GLU A 17 2.22 -17.05 -5.75
CA GLU A 17 0.80 -17.30 -6.06
C GLU A 17 0.20 -16.14 -6.86
N TYR A 18 0.57 -14.91 -6.52
CA TYR A 18 0.20 -13.68 -7.24
C TYR A 18 1.46 -12.88 -7.59
N PRO A 19 2.23 -13.31 -8.60
CA PRO A 19 3.60 -12.82 -8.81
C PRO A 19 3.71 -11.33 -9.17
N VAL A 20 2.66 -10.75 -9.76
CA VAL A 20 2.64 -9.31 -10.10
C VAL A 20 2.36 -8.48 -8.85
N TRP A 21 1.41 -8.90 -8.00
CA TRP A 21 1.16 -8.26 -6.71
C TRP A 21 2.32 -8.44 -5.75
N ASP A 22 3.01 -9.59 -5.73
CA ASP A 22 4.22 -9.79 -4.94
C ASP A 22 5.34 -8.80 -5.32
N GLN A 23 5.51 -8.54 -6.61
CA GLN A 23 6.47 -7.56 -7.10
C GLN A 23 6.08 -6.13 -6.68
N ALA A 24 4.81 -5.76 -6.86
CA ALA A 24 4.28 -4.48 -6.40
C ALA A 24 4.47 -4.28 -4.89
N LEU A 25 4.12 -5.29 -4.10
CA LEU A 25 4.26 -5.29 -2.65
C LEU A 25 5.72 -5.21 -2.21
N THR A 26 6.63 -5.84 -2.94
CA THR A 26 8.08 -5.71 -2.71
C THR A 26 8.58 -4.29 -2.92
N LEU A 27 8.10 -3.59 -3.95
CA LEU A 27 8.43 -2.17 -4.17
C LEU A 27 7.89 -1.31 -3.02
N LEU A 28 6.61 -1.45 -2.72
CA LEU A 28 5.95 -0.68 -1.67
C LEU A 28 6.59 -0.90 -0.28
N ASN A 29 6.95 -2.13 0.05
CA ASN A 29 7.56 -2.44 1.35
C ASN A 29 8.93 -1.77 1.57
N ARG A 30 9.61 -1.29 0.52
CA ARG A 30 10.80 -0.45 0.68
C ARG A 30 10.46 0.88 1.33
N ASP A 31 9.36 1.50 0.91
CA ASP A 31 8.87 2.75 1.47
C ASP A 31 8.38 2.56 2.91
N LEU A 32 7.67 1.45 3.16
CA LEU A 32 7.24 1.08 4.52
C LEU A 32 8.44 0.93 5.44
N ALA A 33 9.48 0.19 5.04
CA ALA A 33 10.66 -0.04 5.86
C ALA A 33 11.41 1.25 6.23
N VAL A 34 11.36 2.26 5.37
CA VAL A 34 12.02 3.56 5.60
C VAL A 34 11.17 4.47 6.50
N THR A 35 9.85 4.44 6.32
CA THR A 35 8.93 5.37 7.00
C THR A 35 8.37 4.83 8.30
N LEU A 36 8.28 3.51 8.44
CA LEU A 36 7.76 2.77 9.60
C LEU A 36 8.66 1.54 9.88
N PRO A 37 9.95 1.74 10.24
CA PRO A 37 10.93 0.66 10.38
C PRO A 37 10.62 -0.38 11.47
N GLN A 38 9.69 -0.07 12.37
CA GLN A 38 9.21 -1.00 13.39
C GLN A 38 8.20 -2.03 12.88
N LEU A 39 7.66 -1.83 11.67
CA LEU A 39 6.72 -2.76 11.06
C LEU A 39 7.48 -3.80 10.24
N GLU A 40 7.07 -5.05 10.41
CA GLU A 40 7.40 -6.12 9.47
C GLU A 40 6.74 -5.83 8.10
N PRO A 41 7.32 -6.31 6.99
CA PRO A 41 6.76 -6.12 5.67
C PRO A 41 5.29 -6.55 5.57
N LEU A 42 4.48 -5.74 4.88
CA LEU A 42 3.11 -6.09 4.53
C LEU A 42 3.08 -7.34 3.66
N ARG A 43 1.97 -8.07 3.71
CA ARG A 43 1.77 -9.37 3.06
C ARG A 43 0.44 -9.42 2.33
N LEU A 44 0.34 -10.31 1.35
CA LEU A 44 -0.95 -10.64 0.75
C LEU A 44 -1.72 -11.62 1.66
N LEU A 45 -3.01 -11.39 1.80
CA LEU A 45 -3.95 -12.22 2.54
C LEU A 45 -5.13 -12.54 1.65
N ALA A 46 -5.50 -13.82 1.53
CA ALA A 46 -6.65 -14.24 0.75
C ALA A 46 -7.80 -14.61 1.68
N LEU A 47 -8.99 -14.12 1.37
CA LEU A 47 -10.23 -14.48 2.03
C LEU A 47 -11.10 -15.25 1.02
N PRO A 48 -11.39 -16.54 1.27
CA PRO A 48 -12.30 -17.29 0.42
C PRO A 48 -13.66 -16.59 0.31
N SER A 49 -14.28 -16.66 -0.86
CA SER A 49 -15.66 -16.19 -1.01
C SER A 49 -16.61 -17.10 -0.22
N ASN A 50 -17.75 -16.53 0.21
CA ASN A 50 -18.84 -17.32 0.78
C ASN A 50 -19.53 -18.20 -0.28
N ASP A 51 -19.35 -17.88 -1.56
CA ASP A 51 -19.78 -18.70 -2.68
C ASP A 51 -18.59 -19.50 -3.21
N ALA A 52 -18.75 -20.83 -3.32
CA ALA A 52 -17.68 -21.74 -3.73
C ALA A 52 -17.26 -21.56 -5.20
N ASP A 53 -18.13 -20.98 -6.03
CA ASP A 53 -17.88 -20.75 -7.45
C ASP A 53 -17.23 -19.37 -7.72
N GLU A 54 -17.14 -18.51 -6.71
CA GLU A 54 -16.52 -17.19 -6.80
C GLU A 54 -15.05 -17.24 -6.36
N PRO A 55 -14.15 -16.47 -7.02
CA PRO A 55 -12.76 -16.41 -6.63
C PRO A 55 -12.60 -15.81 -5.22
N GLU A 56 -11.49 -16.15 -4.57
CA GLU A 56 -11.12 -15.51 -3.32
C GLU A 56 -10.78 -14.02 -3.51
N TYR A 57 -10.97 -13.26 -2.44
CA TYR A 57 -10.61 -11.85 -2.37
C TYR A 57 -9.22 -11.71 -1.76
N VAL A 58 -8.32 -11.01 -2.44
CA VAL A 58 -6.95 -10.80 -1.96
C VAL A 58 -6.81 -9.39 -1.41
N TYR A 59 -6.23 -9.26 -0.23
CA TYR A 59 -6.02 -8.01 0.49
C TYR A 59 -4.53 -7.80 0.75
N VAL A 60 -4.16 -6.54 1.02
CA VAL A 60 -2.88 -6.23 1.66
C VAL A 60 -3.08 -6.19 3.17
N ALA A 61 -2.26 -6.93 3.91
CA ALA A 61 -2.38 -7.08 5.35
C ALA A 61 -1.05 -6.77 6.05
N MET A 62 -1.16 -6.40 7.32
CA MET A 62 -0.06 -6.39 8.28
C MET A 62 0.50 -7.81 8.45
N ALA A 63 1.75 -7.94 8.89
CA ALA A 63 2.40 -9.25 9.04
C ALA A 63 1.70 -10.18 10.07
N ASN A 64 0.95 -9.62 11.02
CA ASN A 64 0.13 -10.36 11.97
C ASN A 64 -1.20 -10.86 11.35
N GLY A 65 -1.50 -10.46 10.12
CA GLY A 65 -2.71 -10.86 9.39
C GLY A 65 -3.89 -9.92 9.56
N GLU A 66 -3.74 -8.77 10.22
CA GLU A 66 -4.79 -7.73 10.24
C GLU A 66 -4.78 -6.94 8.93
N TRP A 67 -5.96 -6.59 8.42
CA TRP A 67 -6.12 -5.80 7.19
C TRP A 67 -7.33 -4.87 7.32
N HIS A 68 -7.39 -3.85 6.47
CA HIS A 68 -8.56 -2.99 6.32
C HIS A 68 -8.72 -2.59 4.86
N GLY A 69 -9.90 -2.10 4.50
CA GLY A 69 -10.17 -1.57 3.16
C GLY A 69 -10.66 -2.60 2.16
N ASN A 70 -10.54 -2.25 0.88
CA ASN A 70 -11.01 -3.08 -0.22
C ASN A 70 -9.99 -4.16 -0.63
N HIS A 71 -10.48 -5.20 -1.30
CA HIS A 71 -9.63 -6.21 -1.92
C HIS A 71 -8.98 -5.66 -3.19
N LEU A 72 -7.89 -6.30 -3.61
CA LEU A 72 -7.21 -6.02 -4.86
C LEU A 72 -8.07 -6.51 -6.02
N GLU A 73 -8.39 -5.61 -6.93
CA GLU A 73 -9.14 -5.93 -8.14
C GLU A 73 -8.34 -6.91 -9.00
N PRO A 74 -8.90 -8.08 -9.40
CA PRO A 74 -8.14 -9.11 -10.12
C PRO A 74 -7.46 -8.62 -11.41
N ASN A 75 -8.09 -7.70 -12.13
CA ASN A 75 -7.56 -7.09 -13.36
C ASN A 75 -6.37 -6.15 -13.13
N SER A 76 -6.10 -5.74 -11.90
CA SER A 76 -4.90 -4.93 -11.59
C SER A 76 -3.60 -5.70 -11.87
N GLN A 77 -3.66 -7.02 -12.04
CA GLN A 77 -2.50 -7.85 -12.41
C GLN A 77 -2.09 -7.73 -13.88
N ASP A 78 -2.88 -7.05 -14.72
CA ASP A 78 -2.60 -6.89 -16.16
C ASP A 78 -1.28 -6.15 -16.43
N SER A 79 -0.82 -5.33 -15.48
CA SER A 79 0.48 -4.68 -15.54
C SER A 79 1.07 -4.45 -14.14
N LEU A 80 2.40 -4.31 -14.05
CA LEU A 80 3.05 -3.95 -12.79
C LEU A 80 2.62 -2.57 -12.29
N ALA A 81 2.33 -1.63 -13.19
CA ALA A 81 1.88 -0.28 -12.84
C ALA A 81 0.51 -0.32 -12.14
N SER A 82 -0.47 -0.98 -12.76
CA SER A 82 -1.82 -1.15 -12.22
C SER A 82 -1.80 -1.95 -10.91
N ALA A 83 -0.97 -2.98 -10.82
CA ALA A 83 -0.78 -3.76 -9.61
C ALA A 83 -0.19 -2.91 -8.48
N LEU A 84 0.81 -2.09 -8.77
CA LEU A 84 1.42 -1.19 -7.81
C LEU A 84 0.44 -0.12 -7.32
N ALA A 85 -0.39 0.44 -8.21
CA ALA A 85 -1.43 1.39 -7.84
C ALA A 85 -2.45 0.77 -6.88
N SER A 86 -2.97 -0.41 -7.22
CA SER A 86 -3.96 -1.13 -6.39
C SER A 86 -3.36 -1.56 -5.03
N VAL A 87 -2.13 -2.08 -5.03
CA VAL A 87 -1.43 -2.48 -3.80
C VAL A 87 -1.11 -1.27 -2.92
N ALA A 88 -0.68 -0.14 -3.49
CA ALA A 88 -0.36 1.07 -2.73
C ALA A 88 -1.61 1.68 -2.07
N ASP A 89 -2.74 1.69 -2.77
CA ASP A 89 -4.02 2.16 -2.25
C ASP A 89 -4.52 1.28 -1.09
N ALA A 90 -4.62 -0.05 -1.31
CA ALA A 90 -5.04 -1.00 -0.28
C ALA A 90 -4.12 -1.01 0.95
N ALA A 91 -2.80 -0.90 0.73
CA ALA A 91 -1.84 -0.78 1.81
C ALA A 91 -1.98 0.51 2.60
N GLN A 92 -2.24 1.63 1.91
CA GLN A 92 -2.48 2.91 2.58
C GLN A 92 -3.72 2.83 3.47
N GLU A 93 -4.83 2.29 2.98
CA GLU A 93 -6.03 2.06 3.80
C GLU A 93 -5.72 1.18 5.02
N THR A 94 -5.04 0.05 4.83
CA THR A 94 -4.66 -0.87 5.91
C THR A 94 -3.79 -0.19 6.96
N VAL A 95 -2.73 0.50 6.56
CA VAL A 95 -1.80 1.14 7.50
C VAL A 95 -2.47 2.31 8.23
N VAL A 96 -3.23 3.14 7.50
CA VAL A 96 -3.88 4.32 8.08
C VAL A 96 -4.93 3.93 9.11
N GLU A 97 -5.77 2.95 8.80
CA GLU A 97 -6.90 2.57 9.64
C GLU A 97 -6.47 1.72 10.84
N LEU A 98 -5.47 0.86 10.68
CA LEU A 98 -4.98 0.04 11.80
C LEU A 98 -4.08 0.82 12.76
N LEU A 99 -3.28 1.77 12.24
CA LEU A 99 -2.35 2.54 13.08
C LEU A 99 -2.87 3.93 13.47
N TRP A 100 -4.02 4.34 12.94
CA TRP A 100 -4.62 5.65 13.19
C TRP A 100 -3.66 6.82 12.91
N GLN A 101 -2.84 6.68 11.87
CA GLN A 101 -1.87 7.68 11.45
C GLN A 101 -1.85 7.79 9.92
N ALA A 102 -1.68 9.00 9.39
CA ALA A 102 -1.50 9.17 7.95
C ALA A 102 -0.17 8.54 7.50
N TRP A 103 -0.19 7.84 6.35
CA TRP A 103 0.99 7.19 5.81
C TRP A 103 0.95 7.11 4.27
N PRO A 104 2.10 7.29 3.58
CA PRO A 104 3.35 7.84 4.12
C PRO A 104 3.24 9.36 4.33
N LEU A 105 3.98 9.90 5.29
CA LEU A 105 4.01 11.34 5.54
C LEU A 105 4.98 12.05 4.60
N CYS A 106 4.55 13.19 4.04
CA CYS A 106 5.42 14.12 3.33
C CYS A 106 6.40 14.76 4.32
N PRO A 107 7.73 14.67 4.11
CA PRO A 107 8.70 15.23 5.04
C PRO A 107 8.68 16.77 5.07
N GLU A 108 8.25 17.42 3.98
CA GLU A 108 8.18 18.89 3.90
C GLU A 108 6.96 19.44 4.64
N HIS A 109 5.82 18.76 4.56
CA HIS A 109 4.55 19.29 5.05
C HIS A 109 3.99 18.56 6.28
N GLY A 110 4.43 17.33 6.56
CA GLY A 110 3.86 16.48 7.61
C GLY A 110 2.43 16.00 7.30
N LEU A 111 2.03 16.01 6.03
CA LEU A 111 0.72 15.57 5.55
C LEU A 111 0.83 14.16 4.94
N GLY A 112 -0.24 13.36 5.02
CA GLY A 112 -0.33 12.12 4.26
C GLY A 112 -0.17 12.38 2.76
N MET A 113 0.72 11.61 2.12
CA MET A 113 0.86 11.56 0.67
C MET A 113 -0.07 10.50 0.11
N HIS A 114 -0.55 10.70 -1.10
CA HIS A 114 -1.41 9.74 -1.80
C HIS A 114 -0.67 9.18 -3.03
N PRO A 115 -0.91 7.91 -3.38
CA PRO A 115 -0.43 7.39 -4.64
C PRO A 115 -1.11 8.14 -5.80
N ARG A 116 -0.33 8.56 -6.80
CA ARG A 116 -0.83 9.22 -8.00
C ARG A 116 -0.03 8.81 -9.21
N GLU A 117 -0.72 8.49 -10.29
CA GLU A 117 -0.13 8.16 -11.57
C GLU A 117 0.21 9.42 -12.37
N ASP A 118 1.27 9.35 -13.17
CA ASP A 118 1.54 10.32 -14.23
C ASP A 118 0.99 9.85 -15.59
N ALA A 119 1.20 10.66 -16.63
CA ALA A 119 0.76 10.34 -17.99
C ALA A 119 1.52 9.17 -18.64
N GLN A 120 2.49 8.55 -17.95
CA GLN A 120 3.23 7.36 -18.37
C GLN A 120 2.95 6.18 -17.43
N GLU A 121 1.86 6.23 -16.65
CA GLU A 121 1.43 5.18 -15.71
C GLU A 121 2.49 4.86 -14.63
N ARG A 122 3.39 5.80 -14.34
CA ARG A 122 4.32 5.67 -13.22
C ARG A 122 3.65 6.18 -11.95
N LEU A 123 3.79 5.42 -10.87
CA LEU A 123 3.17 5.75 -9.60
C LEU A 123 4.11 6.54 -8.68
N PHE A 124 3.60 7.63 -8.10
CA PHE A 124 4.34 8.50 -7.21
C PHE A 124 3.58 8.78 -5.92
N TRP A 125 4.32 9.06 -4.86
CA TRP A 125 3.80 9.72 -3.67
C TRP A 125 3.62 11.20 -3.95
N TRP A 126 2.38 11.66 -3.91
CA TRP A 126 2.00 13.04 -4.13
C TRP A 126 1.47 13.67 -2.85
N CYS A 127 1.98 14.86 -2.52
CA CYS A 127 1.48 15.67 -1.41
C CYS A 127 0.60 16.79 -1.94
N ALA A 128 -0.57 17.01 -1.33
CA ALA A 128 -1.46 18.13 -1.65
C ALA A 128 -0.89 19.50 -1.26
N GLY A 129 0.10 19.53 -0.37
CA GLY A 129 0.63 20.74 0.23
C GLY A 129 -0.38 21.47 1.13
N GLU A 130 0.02 22.64 1.60
CA GLU A 130 -0.86 23.54 2.37
C GLU A 130 -0.58 24.98 1.92
N ARG A 131 -1.36 25.46 0.95
CA ARG A 131 -1.10 26.75 0.26
C ARG A 131 -1.02 27.94 1.22
N LEU A 132 -1.67 27.86 2.38
CA LEU A 132 -1.71 28.94 3.37
C LEU A 132 -0.52 28.95 4.33
N ARG A 133 0.14 27.81 4.57
CA ARG A 133 1.13 27.71 5.66
C ARG A 133 2.41 26.98 5.31
N ARG A 134 2.39 26.02 4.37
CA ARG A 134 3.52 25.10 4.18
C ARG A 134 3.98 24.91 2.73
N GLY A 135 3.20 25.30 1.72
CA GLY A 135 3.66 25.28 0.31
C GLY A 135 2.65 24.69 -0.68
N PRO A 136 2.98 24.66 -1.98
CA PRO A 136 2.13 24.08 -3.01
C PRO A 136 2.16 22.53 -2.99
N ALA A 137 1.23 21.93 -3.71
CA ALA A 137 1.26 20.49 -3.99
C ALA A 137 2.52 20.10 -4.78
N HIS A 138 3.06 18.92 -4.52
CA HIS A 138 4.24 18.39 -5.22
C HIS A 138 4.22 16.87 -5.30
N VAL A 139 4.95 16.34 -6.28
CA VAL A 139 5.36 14.94 -6.31
C VAL A 139 6.62 14.82 -5.45
N HIS A 140 6.61 13.91 -4.48
CA HIS A 140 7.74 13.71 -3.59
C HIS A 140 8.72 12.68 -4.15
N ALA A 141 8.25 11.44 -4.39
CA ALA A 141 9.08 10.34 -4.89
C ALA A 141 8.24 9.35 -5.71
N ALA A 142 8.90 8.51 -6.51
CA ALA A 142 8.25 7.31 -7.04
C ALA A 142 7.93 6.33 -5.88
N VAL A 143 6.86 5.54 -6.03
CA VAL A 143 6.57 4.47 -5.06
C VAL A 143 7.67 3.41 -5.14
N GLY A 144 8.17 3.02 -3.97
CA GLY A 144 9.32 2.14 -3.74
C GLY A 144 10.68 2.83 -3.74
N ALA A 145 10.72 4.17 -3.72
CA ALA A 145 11.94 4.99 -3.80
C ALA A 145 12.01 6.12 -2.76
N LEU A 146 11.30 6.03 -1.62
CA LEU A 146 11.39 7.02 -0.54
C LEU A 146 12.77 7.06 0.13
N ASP A 147 13.55 5.98 0.08
CA ASP A 147 14.92 5.92 0.60
C ASP A 147 15.92 6.79 -0.19
N ALA A 148 15.73 6.90 -1.50
CA ALA A 148 16.66 7.56 -2.41
C ALA A 148 16.78 9.08 -2.16
N LEU A 149 15.77 9.70 -1.53
CA LEU A 149 15.75 11.13 -1.23
C LEU A 149 16.44 11.51 0.09
N GLY A 150 16.73 10.53 0.95
CA GLY A 150 17.43 10.74 2.23
C GLY A 150 18.89 11.21 2.09
N THR A 151 19.45 11.19 0.88
CA THR A 151 20.85 11.56 0.62
C THR A 151 21.05 13.05 0.31
N SER A 152 19.99 13.83 0.08
CA SER A 152 20.11 15.24 -0.37
C SER A 152 19.92 16.31 0.71
N ILE A 153 19.66 15.96 1.97
CA ILE A 153 19.49 16.95 3.05
C ILE A 153 20.64 16.88 4.05
N ARG A 154 21.88 17.06 3.55
CA ARG A 154 23.03 17.49 4.37
C ARG A 154 23.99 18.39 3.58
N THR A 155 23.54 19.61 3.29
CA THR A 155 24.34 20.85 3.11
C THR A 155 23.34 21.99 3.01
N ARG A 156 23.37 23.12 3.73
CA ARG A 156 24.27 23.81 4.67
C ARG A 156 23.42 25.02 5.24
N PRO A 157 23.87 25.86 6.19
CA PRO A 157 25.24 26.31 6.49
C PRO A 157 25.87 25.70 7.73
#